data_AF-A0A852UIV5-F1
#
_entry.id   AF-A0A852UIV5-F1
#
_cell.length_a   1.000
_cell.length_b   1.000
_cell.length_c   1.000
_cell.angle_alpha   90.00
_cell.angle_beta   90.00
_cell.angle_gamma   90.00
#
_symmetry.space_group_name_H-M   'P 1'
#
loop_
_entity.id
_entity.type
_entity.pdbx_description
1 polymer ?
#
loop_
_entity_poly.entity_id
_entity_poly.type
_entity_poly.pdbx_seq_one_letter_code
_entity_poly.pdbx_strand_id
1 'polypeptide(L)'
;MIRPALIAWRDVTEKLLALARETADDSRDGTIAGIEGYLDDRDKLQPHIAGPFTVEEKAFGKELVAMEADVQKQLALFTKLIRMDITEAQAKKDTMKNYVNPYSNVARDGTFYDTKQ
;
A
#
# COMPACT_ATOMS: atom_id res chain seq x y z
N MET A 1 0.13 1.47 36.85
CA MET A 1 1.33 1.54 35.99
C MET A 1 0.98 0.88 34.67
N ILE A 2 1.35 1.48 33.54
CA ILE A 2 1.04 0.94 32.21
C ILE A 2 2.09 -0.12 31.85
N ARG A 3 1.67 -1.27 31.32
CA ARG A 3 2.59 -2.32 30.84
C ARG A 3 3.54 -1.81 29.75
N PRO A 4 4.82 -2.23 29.77
CA PRO A 4 5.79 -1.86 28.74
C PRO A 4 5.35 -2.24 27.32
N ALA A 5 4.63 -3.37 27.15
CA ALA A 5 4.14 -3.81 25.85
C ALA A 5 3.12 -2.83 25.23
N LEU A 6 2.27 -2.18 26.04
CA LEU A 6 1.33 -1.16 25.56
C LEU A 6 2.06 0.13 25.14
N ILE A 7 3.10 0.51 25.88
CA ILE A 7 3.94 1.67 25.54
C ILE A 7 4.68 1.39 24.23
N ALA A 8 5.31 0.21 24.12
CA ALA A 8 5.99 -0.22 22.90
C ALA A 8 5.03 -0.27 21.71
N TRP A 9 3.80 -0.74 21.91
CA TRP A 9 2.77 -0.72 20.87
C TRP A 9 2.51 0.70 20.38
N ARG A 10 2.30 1.66 21.29
CA ARG A 10 2.11 3.07 20.93
C ARG A 10 3.29 3.62 20.13
N ASP A 11 4.51 3.36 20.58
CA ASP A 11 5.70 3.88 19.92
C ASP A 11 5.86 3.29 18.50
N VAL A 12 5.51 2.01 18.30
CA VAL A 12 5.46 1.40 16.96
C VAL A 12 4.31 2.00 16.13
N THR A 13 3.15 2.29 16.73
CA THR A 13 2.04 2.99 16.07
C THR A 13 2.44 4.35 15.54
N GLU A 14 3.14 5.14 16.34
CA GLU A 14 3.60 6.48 15.94
C GLU A 14 4.60 6.41 14.78
N LYS A 15 5.55 5.48 14.83
CA LYS A 15 6.53 5.27 13.76
C LYS A 15 5.86 4.80 12.46
N LEU A 16 4.91 3.87 12.56
CA LEU A 16 4.14 3.39 11.42
C LEU A 16 3.35 4.52 10.76
N LEU A 17 2.70 5.38 11.56
CA LEU A 17 1.98 6.55 11.06
C LEU A 17 2.90 7.57 10.40
N ALA A 18 4.08 7.82 10.97
CA ALA A 18 5.06 8.72 10.39
C ALA A 18 5.54 8.20 9.02
N LEU A 19 5.90 6.92 8.96
CA LEU A 19 6.38 6.29 7.72
C LEU A 19 5.29 6.20 6.65
N ALA A 20 4.05 5.85 7.01
CA ALA A 20 2.95 5.76 6.06
C ALA A 20 2.53 7.11 5.46
N ARG A 21 2.88 8.23 6.11
CA ARG A 21 2.66 9.59 5.59
C ARG A 21 3.78 10.04 4.65
N GLU A 22 4.92 9.37 4.67
CA GLU A 22 6.08 9.71 3.84
C GLU A 22 5.86 9.16 2.43
N THR A 23 5.28 9.97 1.54
CA THR A 23 4.92 9.57 0.16
C THR A 23 6.03 9.82 -0.85
N ALA A 24 7.31 9.74 -0.44
CA ALA A 24 8.43 10.02 -1.35
C ALA A 24 8.64 8.86 -2.34
N ASP A 25 8.35 9.12 -3.61
CA ASP A 25 8.33 8.16 -4.73
C ASP A 25 9.65 7.38 -4.90
N ASP A 26 10.79 8.02 -4.64
CA ASP A 26 12.13 7.42 -4.75
C ASP A 26 12.46 6.38 -3.66
N SER A 27 11.63 6.25 -2.62
CA SER A 27 11.91 5.37 -1.46
C SER A 27 10.84 4.31 -1.21
N ARG A 28 9.90 4.12 -2.16
CA ARG A 28 8.68 3.33 -1.94
C ARG A 28 8.93 1.91 -1.43
N ASP A 29 9.92 1.21 -1.96
CA ASP A 29 10.27 -0.16 -1.52
C ASP A 29 10.80 -0.17 -0.08
N GLY A 30 11.59 0.84 0.31
CA GLY A 30 12.06 1.02 1.68
C GLY A 30 10.92 1.36 2.64
N THR A 31 9.98 2.19 2.21
CA THR A 31 8.76 2.52 2.98
C THR A 31 7.90 1.27 3.20
N ILE A 32 7.71 0.44 2.17
CA ILE A 32 6.97 -0.83 2.29
C ILE A 32 7.65 -1.76 3.29
N ALA A 33 8.96 -1.98 3.14
CA ALA A 33 9.72 -2.86 4.04
C ALA A 33 9.68 -2.36 5.50
N GLY A 34 9.74 -1.04 5.71
CA GLY A 34 9.61 -0.45 7.05
C GLY A 34 8.21 -0.64 7.64
N ILE A 35 7.16 -0.46 6.83
CA ILE A 35 5.77 -0.71 7.24
C ILE A 35 5.60 -2.18 7.64
N GLU A 36 6.08 -3.11 6.82
CA GLU A 36 6.02 -4.56 7.11
C GLU A 36 6.76 -4.90 8.41
N GLY A 37 7.96 -4.35 8.62
CA GLY A 37 8.71 -4.55 9.87
C GLY A 37 7.96 -4.05 11.12
N TYR A 38 7.29 -2.90 11.04
CA TYR A 38 6.48 -2.40 12.15
C TYR A 38 5.21 -3.23 12.39
N LEU A 39 4.61 -3.81 11.35
CA LEU A 39 3.49 -4.74 11.49
C LEU A 39 3.95 -6.05 12.16
N ASP A 40 5.10 -6.60 11.76
CA ASP A 40 5.69 -7.77 12.40
C ASP A 40 6.01 -7.54 13.89
N ASP A 41 6.50 -6.36 14.23
CA ASP A 41 6.78 -6.00 15.62
C ASP A 41 5.50 -5.90 16.46
N ARG A 42 4.41 -5.40 15.87
CA ARG A 42 3.08 -5.43 16.52
C ARG A 42 2.59 -6.85 16.75
N ASP A 43 2.72 -7.72 15.76
CA ASP A 43 2.32 -9.13 15.89
C ASP A 43 3.07 -9.83 17.04
N LYS A 44 4.37 -9.51 17.22
CA LYS A 44 5.16 -10.01 18.36
C LYS A 44 4.71 -9.43 19.70
N LEU A 45 4.23 -8.18 19.73
CA LEU A 45 3.77 -7.52 20.95
C LEU A 45 2.36 -7.95 21.38
N GLN A 46 1.50 -8.32 20.43
CA GLN A 46 0.09 -8.63 20.67
C GLN A 46 -0.15 -9.69 21.77
N PRO A 47 0.60 -10.81 21.86
CA PRO A 47 0.43 -11.81 22.92
C PRO A 47 0.67 -11.26 24.33
N HIS A 48 1.47 -10.20 24.46
CA HIS A 48 1.78 -9.56 25.74
C HIS A 48 0.71 -8.55 26.19
N ILE A 49 -0.27 -8.26 25.32
CA ILE A 49 -1.38 -7.33 25.56
C ILE A 49 -2.67 -8.14 25.81
N ALA A 50 -2.63 -8.97 26.85
CA ALA A 50 -3.80 -9.73 27.31
C ALA A 50 -4.38 -9.14 28.60
N GLY A 51 -5.67 -9.41 28.87
CA GLY A 51 -6.31 -9.04 30.11
C GLY A 51 -5.85 -9.89 31.31
N PRO A 52 -6.19 -9.48 32.55
CA PRO A 52 -7.03 -8.33 32.91
C PRO A 52 -6.29 -6.98 32.83
N PHE A 53 -6.98 -5.93 32.37
CA PHE A 53 -6.45 -4.58 32.24
C PHE A 53 -6.76 -3.72 33.47
N THR A 54 -5.79 -2.92 33.92
CA THR A 54 -6.03 -1.92 34.98
C THR A 54 -6.85 -0.73 34.46
N VAL A 55 -7.31 0.15 35.35
CA VAL A 55 -8.07 1.35 34.96
C VAL A 55 -7.23 2.28 34.11
N GLU A 56 -5.96 2.45 34.46
CA GLU A 56 -5.00 3.28 33.71
C GLU A 56 -4.72 2.69 32.32
N GLU A 57 -4.58 1.36 32.23
CA GLU A 57 -4.40 0.68 30.94
C GLU A 57 -5.63 0.77 30.04
N LYS A 58 -6.83 0.75 30.61
CA LYS A 58 -8.07 0.96 29.85
C LYS A 58 -8.17 2.39 29.32
N ALA A 59 -7.77 3.38 30.11
CA ALA A 59 -7.73 4.77 29.65
C ALA A 59 -6.72 4.94 28.50
N PHE A 60 -5.49 4.43 28.68
CA PHE A 60 -4.45 4.44 27.66
C PHE A 60 -4.86 3.66 26.39
N GLY A 61 -5.52 2.51 26.56
CA GLY A 61 -6.03 1.70 25.47
C GLY A 61 -7.07 2.43 24.61
N LYS A 62 -7.89 3.33 25.20
CA LYS A 62 -8.83 4.14 24.43
C LYS A 62 -8.12 5.11 23.48
N GLU A 63 -7.03 5.72 23.94
CA GLU A 63 -6.20 6.60 23.10
C GLU A 63 -5.54 5.79 21.98
N LEU A 64 -5.01 4.60 22.29
CA LEU A 64 -4.45 3.68 21.29
C LEU A 64 -5.46 3.26 20.23
N VAL A 65 -6.68 2.90 20.61
CA VAL A 65 -7.74 2.52 19.66
C VAL A 65 -8.08 3.68 18.72
N ALA A 66 -8.05 4.93 19.20
CA ALA A 66 -8.24 6.09 18.33
C ALA A 66 -7.10 6.22 17.30
N MET A 67 -5.84 6.00 17.71
CA MET A 67 -4.69 6.02 16.79
C MET A 67 -4.79 4.90 15.74
N GLU A 68 -5.32 3.72 16.09
CA GLU A 68 -5.46 2.64 15.11
C GLU A 68 -6.45 2.95 13.98
N ALA A 69 -7.49 3.73 14.26
CA ALA A 69 -8.37 4.19 13.20
C ALA A 69 -7.62 5.05 12.17
N ASP A 70 -6.61 5.81 12.60
CA ASP A 70 -5.79 6.61 11.70
C ASP A 70 -4.75 5.76 10.98
N VAL A 71 -4.17 4.74 11.61
CA VAL A 71 -3.28 3.77 10.95
C VAL A 71 -4.02 3.08 9.80
N GLN A 72 -5.24 2.58 10.06
CA GLN A 72 -6.04 1.92 9.04
C GLN A 72 -6.32 2.83 7.83
N LYS A 73 -6.66 4.10 8.08
CA LYS A 73 -6.86 5.09 7.00
C LYS A 73 -5.58 5.31 6.19
N GLN A 74 -4.44 5.50 6.85
CA GLN A 74 -3.18 5.78 6.15
C GLN A 74 -2.73 4.57 5.33
N LEU A 75 -2.78 3.35 5.87
CA LEU A 75 -2.42 2.15 5.12
C LEU A 75 -3.38 1.89 3.94
N ALA A 76 -4.67 2.19 4.09
CA ALA A 76 -5.62 2.10 2.99
C ALA A 76 -5.31 3.10 1.88
N LEU A 77 -4.98 4.35 2.23
CA LEU A 77 -4.54 5.37 1.28
C LEU A 77 -3.26 4.96 0.57
N PHE A 78 -2.27 4.47 1.31
CA PHE A 78 -1.00 4.01 0.76
C PHE A 78 -1.19 2.83 -0.22
N THR A 79 -2.01 1.85 0.15
CA THR A 79 -2.35 0.73 -0.74
C THR A 79 -3.08 1.21 -2.01
N LYS A 80 -3.94 2.22 -1.88
CA LYS A 80 -4.64 2.82 -3.04
C LYS A 80 -3.64 3.49 -3.99
N LEU A 81 -2.66 4.23 -3.48
CA LEU A 81 -1.61 4.84 -4.29
C LEU A 81 -0.84 3.78 -5.07
N ILE A 82 -0.38 2.71 -4.41
CA ILE A 82 0.32 1.59 -5.07
C ILE A 82 -0.52 1.00 -6.21
N ARG A 83 -1.83 0.81 -6.01
CA ARG A 83 -2.73 0.29 -7.06
C ARG A 83 -2.89 1.24 -8.24
N MET A 84 -2.94 2.55 -7.97
CA MET A 84 -2.99 3.57 -9.03
C MET A 84 -1.73 3.51 -9.87
N ASP A 85 -0.56 3.45 -9.25
CA ASP A 85 0.73 3.37 -9.96
C ASP A 85 0.82 2.12 -10.86
N ILE A 86 0.37 0.97 -10.36
CA ILE A 86 0.30 -0.28 -11.16
C ILE A 86 -0.60 -0.09 -12.38
N THR A 87 -1.77 0.51 -12.18
CA THR A 87 -2.75 0.74 -13.26
C THR A 87 -2.20 1.71 -14.30
N GLU A 88 -1.55 2.79 -13.88
CA GLU A 88 -0.93 3.75 -14.79
C GLU A 88 0.22 3.14 -15.58
N ALA A 89 1.06 2.32 -14.94
CA ALA A 89 2.15 1.61 -15.60
C ALA A 89 1.63 0.62 -16.66
N GLN A 90 0.49 -0.04 -16.41
CA GLN A 90 -0.17 -0.91 -17.38
C GLN A 90 -0.76 -0.12 -18.56
N ALA A 91 -1.48 0.98 -18.28
CA ALA A 91 -2.07 1.83 -19.31
C ALA A 91 -1.01 2.44 -20.25
N LYS A 92 0.15 2.85 -19.72
CA LYS A 92 1.29 3.32 -20.53
C LYS A 92 1.81 2.22 -21.48
N LYS A 93 1.90 0.97 -21.01
CA LYS A 93 2.32 -0.16 -21.86
C LYS A 93 1.31 -0.44 -22.98
N ASP A 94 0.02 -0.41 -22.68
CA ASP A 94 -1.02 -0.66 -23.70
C ASP A 94 -1.08 0.48 -24.73
N THR A 95 -0.92 1.72 -24.28
CA THR A 95 -0.84 2.89 -25.18
C THR A 95 0.38 2.81 -26.10
N MET A 96 1.55 2.41 -25.58
CA MET A 96 2.74 2.17 -26.41
C MET A 96 2.53 1.04 -27.42
N LYS A 97 1.89 -0.07 -27.04
CA LYS A 97 1.60 -1.18 -27.98
C LYS A 97 0.63 -0.75 -29.09
N ASN A 98 -0.39 0.05 -28.76
CA ASN A 98 -1.33 0.59 -29.74
C ASN A 98 -0.66 1.57 -30.71
N TYR A 99 0.34 2.34 -30.24
CA TYR A 99 1.09 3.26 -31.09
C TYR A 99 2.13 2.58 -31.99
N VAL A 100 2.70 1.45 -31.55
CA VAL A 100 3.64 0.63 -32.33
C VAL A 100 2.93 -0.22 -33.40
N ASN A 101 1.60 -0.36 -33.32
CA ASN A 101 0.83 -1.14 -34.26
C ASN A 101 -0.29 -0.40 -35.04
N PRO A 102 0.02 0.67 -35.80
CA PRO A 102 -0.97 1.33 -36.65
C PRO A 102 -1.30 0.55 -37.94
N TYR A 103 -0.63 -0.58 -38.22
CA TYR A 103 -0.75 -1.29 -39.51
C TYR A 103 -1.17 -2.77 -39.44
N SER A 104 -1.29 -3.42 -38.26
CA SER A 104 -1.73 -4.83 -38.23
C SER A 104 -3.22 -5.03 -38.48
N ASN A 105 -4.02 -3.97 -38.48
CA ASN A 105 -5.43 -4.00 -38.90
C ASN A 105 -5.65 -3.45 -40.32
N VAL A 106 -4.63 -3.47 -41.19
CA VAL A 106 -4.93 -3.51 -42.62
C VAL A 106 -5.42 -4.92 -42.89
N ALA A 107 -6.73 -5.11 -42.78
CA ALA A 107 -7.43 -6.26 -43.34
C ALA A 107 -7.03 -6.34 -44.81
N ARG A 108 -6.06 -7.21 -45.09
CA ARG A 108 -5.65 -7.58 -46.44
C ARG A 108 -6.76 -8.48 -46.95
N ASP A 109 -7.88 -7.87 -47.33
CA ASP A 109 -8.91 -8.53 -48.12
C ASP A 109 -8.27 -8.77 -49.49
N GLY A 110 -7.62 -9.93 -49.58
CA GLY A 110 -6.93 -10.37 -50.77
C GLY A 110 -7.97 -10.67 -51.82
N THR A 111 -8.16 -9.75 -52.77
CA THR A 111 -8.75 -10.09 -54.06
C THR A 111 -7.74 -9.78 -55.17
N PHE A 112 -7.50 -10.82 -55.96
CA PHE A 112 -6.51 -10.97 -57.02
C PHE A 112 -6.79 -10.10 -58.26
N TYR A 113 -5.72 -9.93 -59.05
CA TYR A 113 -5.55 -9.28 -60.36
C TYR A 113 -6.63 -9.51 -61.44
N ASP A 114 -6.88 -8.48 -62.28
CA ASP A 114 -6.82 -8.51 -63.77
C ASP A 114 -6.87 -7.04 -64.27
N THR A 115 -6.16 -6.53 -65.27
CA THR A 115 -5.51 -7.09 -66.47
C THR A 115 -4.40 -6.13 -66.91
N LYS A 116 -3.43 -6.64 -67.68
CA LYS A 116 -2.46 -5.87 -68.47
C LYS A 116 -3.13 -5.18 -69.66
N GLN A 117 -2.52 -4.05 -70.06
CA GLN A 117 -2.68 -3.25 -71.30
C GLN A 117 -3.90 -2.35 -71.42
#